data_AF-A0A9W7W137-F1
#
_entry.id   AF-A0A9W7W137-F1
#
_cell.length_a   1.000
_cell.length_b   1.000
_cell.length_c   1.000
_cell.angle_alpha   90.00
_cell.angle_beta   90.00
_cell.angle_gamma   90.00
#
_symmetry.space_group_name_H-M   'P 1'
#
loop_
_entity.id
_entity.type
_entity.pdbx_description
1 polymer ?
#
loop_
_entity_poly.entity_id
_entity_poly.type
_entity_poly.pdbx_seq_one_letter_code
_entity_poly.pdbx_strand_id
1 'polypeptide(L)'
;MLAKHSVGLRQKLLQYRARGFTPTQQRVSMTTATFKHIDPTSYTGKPWGKVDGDGKSFKQRDHERPVHNIRGNEGDLNDVDKTGFAVYHSPAQETTFTDDTAVREGYYPEVEALIKQRLGATKVHIFDHTIRRRRQDSPRQPVQQVHVDQTPA
;
A
#
# COMPACT_ATOMS: atom_id res chain seq x y z
N MET A 1 70.38 -16.37 30.87
CA MET A 1 71.37 -15.27 30.69
C MET A 1 70.85 -14.38 29.58
N LEU A 2 70.67 -13.09 29.88
CA LEU A 2 70.64 -11.87 29.02
C LEU A 2 70.31 -12.00 27.51
N ALA A 3 69.57 -11.10 26.85
CA ALA A 3 68.91 -9.85 27.22
C ALA A 3 67.99 -9.37 26.06
N LYS A 4 66.88 -8.71 26.45
CA LYS A 4 66.22 -7.48 25.93
C LYS A 4 66.31 -7.13 24.43
N HIS A 5 65.18 -6.72 23.83
CA HIS A 5 64.90 -5.47 23.05
C HIS A 5 63.41 -5.54 22.60
N SER A 6 62.45 -4.86 23.26
CA SER A 6 62.01 -3.46 23.12
C SER A 6 61.35 -3.07 21.77
N VAL A 7 60.01 -2.92 21.84
CA VAL A 7 59.13 -1.88 21.24
C VAL A 7 58.98 -1.77 19.71
N GLY A 8 57.70 -1.79 19.27
CA GLY A 8 57.31 -1.33 17.94
C GLY A 8 55.82 -1.49 17.62
N LEU A 9 54.93 -0.89 18.43
CA LEU A 9 53.52 -0.70 18.04
C LEU A 9 53.47 0.19 16.78
N ARG A 10 53.01 -0.33 15.64
CA ARG A 10 52.68 0.49 14.47
C ARG A 10 51.21 0.33 14.13
N GLN A 11 50.43 1.34 14.54
CA GLN A 11 49.15 1.71 13.93
C GLN A 11 49.33 1.81 12.42
N LYS A 12 48.64 0.96 11.65
CA LYS A 12 48.37 1.21 10.24
C LYS A 12 47.04 1.97 10.14
N LEU A 13 47.15 3.29 10.10
CA LEU A 13 46.13 4.16 9.54
C LEU A 13 45.97 3.80 8.05
N LEU A 14 44.91 3.08 7.69
CA LEU A 14 44.47 3.00 6.30
C LEU A 14 43.66 4.26 6.00
N GLN A 15 44.34 5.24 5.39
CA GLN A 15 43.69 6.32 4.66
C GLN A 15 42.91 5.72 3.50
N TYR A 16 41.61 5.48 3.70
CA TYR A 16 40.70 5.26 2.60
C TYR A 16 40.46 6.61 1.92
N ARG A 17 41.12 6.83 0.78
CA ARG A 17 40.81 7.92 -0.14
C ARG A 17 39.33 7.84 -0.49
N ALA A 18 38.57 8.86 -0.08
CA ALA A 18 37.23 9.10 -0.55
C ALA A 18 37.29 9.30 -2.07
N ARG A 19 36.89 8.29 -2.84
CA ARG A 19 36.52 8.49 -4.23
C ARG A 19 35.22 9.28 -4.18
N GLY A 20 35.28 10.53 -4.63
CA GLY A 20 34.12 11.42 -4.73
C GLY A 20 33.00 10.72 -5.49
N PHE A 21 31.99 10.31 -4.75
CA PHE A 21 30.70 9.95 -5.31
C PHE A 21 29.96 11.27 -5.51
N THR A 22 30.12 11.87 -6.68
CA THR A 22 29.26 12.97 -7.10
C THR A 22 27.89 12.35 -7.34
N PRO A 23 26.84 12.66 -6.56
CA PRO A 23 25.51 12.16 -6.89
C PRO A 23 25.13 12.82 -8.20
N THR A 24 25.12 12.04 -9.29
CA THR A 24 24.41 12.45 -10.49
C THR A 24 22.99 12.71 -10.03
N GLN A 25 22.54 13.97 -10.09
CA GLN A 25 21.17 14.33 -9.77
C GLN A 25 20.30 13.71 -10.87
N GLN A 26 19.99 12.41 -10.72
CA GLN A 26 18.95 11.76 -11.50
C GLN A 26 17.70 12.59 -11.26
N ARG A 27 17.26 13.30 -12.31
CA ARG A 27 15.90 13.80 -12.35
C ARG A 27 15.02 12.58 -12.11
N VAL A 28 14.42 12.51 -10.92
CA VAL A 28 13.37 11.55 -10.65
C VAL A 28 12.24 11.96 -11.59
N SER A 29 12.11 11.28 -12.74
CA SER A 29 10.95 11.44 -13.58
C SER A 29 9.77 11.01 -12.72
N MET A 30 8.84 11.93 -12.46
CA MET A 30 7.60 11.60 -11.77
C MET A 30 6.91 10.47 -12.53
N THR A 31 6.73 9.33 -11.87
CA THR A 31 5.97 8.21 -12.43
C THR A 31 4.53 8.69 -12.64
N THR A 32 3.97 8.47 -13.82
CA THR A 32 2.56 8.75 -14.11
C THR A 32 1.82 7.47 -14.45
N ALA A 33 0.50 7.49 -14.26
CA ALA A 33 -0.41 6.46 -14.75
C ALA A 33 -1.69 7.09 -15.32
N THR A 34 -2.32 6.39 -16.25
CA THR A 34 -3.60 6.79 -16.84
C THR A 34 -4.76 6.20 -16.03
N PHE A 35 -5.58 7.07 -15.45
CA PHE A 35 -6.77 6.70 -14.69
C PHE A 35 -8.04 7.02 -15.46
N LYS A 36 -8.96 6.06 -15.54
CA LYS A 36 -10.23 6.23 -16.26
C LYS A 36 -11.31 6.73 -15.32
N HIS A 37 -11.80 7.94 -15.55
CA HIS A 37 -12.91 8.52 -14.77
C HIS A 37 -14.18 8.55 -15.61
N ILE A 38 -15.35 8.53 -14.95
CA ILE A 38 -16.63 8.77 -15.62
C ILE A 38 -16.63 10.18 -16.22
N ASP A 39 -17.08 10.31 -17.46
CA ASP A 39 -17.32 11.59 -18.09
C ASP A 39 -18.69 12.14 -17.65
N PRO A 40 -18.75 13.18 -16.79
CA PRO A 40 -20.01 13.71 -16.26
C PRO A 40 -20.92 14.33 -17.32
N THR A 41 -20.39 14.65 -18.51
CA THR A 41 -21.18 15.24 -19.61
C THR A 41 -21.70 14.19 -20.59
N SER A 42 -21.46 12.91 -20.33
CA SER A 42 -21.74 11.83 -21.28
C SER A 42 -23.03 11.04 -21.00
N TYR A 43 -23.73 11.36 -19.91
CA TYR A 43 -24.95 10.69 -19.49
C TYR A 43 -25.98 11.71 -19.00
N THR A 44 -27.25 11.31 -19.03
CA THR A 44 -28.36 12.06 -18.43
C THR A 44 -28.99 11.22 -17.33
N GLY A 45 -29.33 11.84 -16.20
CA GLY A 45 -29.88 11.13 -15.03
C GLY A 45 -28.80 10.36 -14.26
N LYS A 46 -29.17 9.23 -13.64
CA LYS A 46 -28.26 8.42 -12.82
C LYS A 46 -27.37 7.53 -13.72
N PRO A 47 -26.04 7.62 -13.65
CA PRO A 47 -25.15 6.77 -14.43
C PRO A 47 -25.26 5.31 -13.97
N TRP A 48 -25.15 4.37 -14.90
CA TRP A 48 -25.21 2.94 -14.64
C TRP A 48 -24.20 2.17 -15.50
N GLY A 49 -23.73 1.04 -14.98
CA GLY A 49 -22.93 0.05 -15.68
C GLY A 49 -23.46 -1.34 -15.38
N LYS A 50 -23.43 -2.25 -16.35
CA LYS A 50 -23.74 -3.66 -16.08
C LYS A 50 -22.62 -4.28 -15.25
N VAL A 51 -23.01 -4.99 -14.20
CA VAL A 51 -22.08 -5.67 -13.29
C VAL A 51 -21.51 -6.96 -13.90
N ASP A 52 -22.31 -7.68 -14.71
CA ASP A 52 -21.95 -8.99 -15.28
C ASP A 52 -21.97 -9.00 -16.83
N GLY A 53 -21.61 -7.89 -17.47
CA GLY A 53 -21.51 -7.85 -18.93
C GLY A 53 -21.21 -6.48 -19.50
N ASP A 54 -21.21 -6.41 -20.83
CA ASP A 54 -20.91 -5.16 -21.53
C ASP A 54 -22.10 -4.20 -21.51
N GLY A 55 -21.82 -2.95 -21.16
CA GLY A 55 -22.79 -1.85 -21.24
C GLY A 55 -22.67 -0.87 -20.08
N LYS A 56 -22.65 0.42 -20.42
CA LYS A 56 -22.68 1.54 -19.47
C LYS A 56 -23.39 2.72 -20.11
N SER A 57 -24.05 3.55 -19.30
CA SER A 57 -24.70 4.78 -19.79
C SER A 57 -23.76 5.98 -19.89
N PHE A 58 -22.50 5.82 -19.55
CA PHE A 58 -21.49 6.88 -19.54
C PHE A 58 -20.25 6.51 -20.34
N LYS A 59 -19.59 7.53 -20.88
CA LYS A 59 -18.23 7.42 -21.41
C LYS A 59 -17.23 7.56 -20.25
N GLN A 60 -16.01 7.08 -20.48
CA GLN A 60 -14.89 7.34 -19.59
C GLN A 60 -13.88 8.23 -20.28
N ARG A 61 -13.23 9.10 -19.50
CA ARG A 61 -12.09 9.90 -19.93
C ARG A 61 -10.84 9.41 -19.25
N ASP A 62 -9.75 9.45 -19.99
CA ASP A 62 -8.43 9.12 -19.51
C ASP A 62 -7.81 10.35 -18.84
N HIS A 63 -7.27 10.17 -17.64
CA HIS A 63 -6.63 11.22 -16.87
C HIS A 63 -5.24 10.74 -16.45
N GLU A 64 -4.21 11.36 -16.99
CA GLU A 64 -2.85 11.12 -16.51
C GLU A 64 -2.66 11.81 -15.15
N ARG A 65 -2.16 11.06 -14.17
CA ARG A 65 -1.88 11.55 -12.82
C ARG A 65 -0.53 11.03 -12.33
N PRO A 66 0.18 11.80 -11.49
CA PRO A 66 1.38 11.32 -10.83
C PRO A 66 1.05 10.16 -9.89
N VAL A 67 1.98 9.24 -9.77
CA VAL A 67 1.95 8.09 -8.86
C VAL A 67 3.13 8.21 -7.91
N HIS A 68 2.84 8.26 -6.62
CA HIS A 68 3.83 8.41 -5.57
C HIS A 68 4.11 7.05 -4.92
N ASN A 69 5.39 6.69 -4.80
CA ASN A 69 5.81 5.54 -4.00
C ASN A 69 5.84 5.97 -2.52
N ILE A 70 5.01 5.32 -1.70
CA ILE A 70 4.89 5.65 -0.27
C ILE A 70 5.99 5.02 0.61
N ARG A 71 6.80 4.09 0.07
CA ARG A 71 7.82 3.39 0.86
C ARG A 71 8.83 4.35 1.48
N GLY A 72 8.98 4.27 2.80
CA GLY A 72 9.85 5.15 3.60
C GLY A 72 9.19 6.45 4.07
N ASN A 73 7.97 6.74 3.61
CA ASN A 73 7.18 7.92 3.99
C ASN A 73 5.81 7.52 4.56
N GLU A 74 5.66 6.28 5.03
CA GLU A 74 4.38 5.77 5.55
C GLU A 74 3.89 6.57 6.76
N GLY A 75 4.81 7.11 7.55
CA GLY A 75 4.50 7.95 8.72
C GLY A 75 3.78 9.25 8.38
N ASP A 76 3.91 9.76 7.16
CA ASP A 76 3.22 10.97 6.69
C ASP A 76 1.75 10.69 6.34
N LEU A 77 1.39 9.41 6.16
CA LEU A 77 0.06 8.94 5.79
C LEU A 77 -0.63 8.33 7.02
N ASN A 78 -0.74 9.09 8.10
CA ASN A 78 -1.32 8.63 9.38
C ASN A 78 -2.65 9.32 9.75
N ASP A 79 -3.15 10.21 8.88
CA ASP A 79 -4.35 11.01 9.13
C ASP A 79 -5.39 10.76 8.03
N VAL A 80 -6.43 10.02 8.42
CA VAL A 80 -7.54 9.63 7.54
C VAL A 80 -8.37 10.84 7.14
N ASP A 81 -8.50 11.86 7.99
CA ASP A 81 -9.30 13.05 7.68
C ASP A 81 -8.66 13.91 6.58
N LYS A 82 -7.33 13.81 6.43
CA LYS A 82 -6.58 14.51 5.38
C LYS A 82 -6.45 13.73 4.09
N THR A 83 -6.21 12.43 4.17
CA THR A 83 -5.81 11.62 3.00
C THR A 83 -6.85 10.59 2.57
N GLY A 84 -7.90 10.39 3.36
CA GLY A 84 -8.93 9.37 3.14
C GLY A 84 -8.49 7.94 3.50
N PHE A 85 -7.23 7.74 3.91
CA PHE A 85 -6.70 6.47 4.40
C PHE A 85 -5.59 6.71 5.43
N ALA A 86 -5.10 5.66 6.07
CA ALA A 86 -3.89 5.74 6.87
C ALA A 86 -3.11 4.43 6.79
N VAL A 87 -1.78 4.52 6.95
CA VAL A 87 -0.86 3.39 6.91
C VAL A 87 -0.34 3.15 8.32
N TYR A 88 -0.65 1.98 8.87
CA TYR A 88 -0.19 1.57 10.19
C TYR A 88 0.60 0.27 10.11
N HIS A 89 1.74 0.24 10.80
CA HIS A 89 2.47 -1.01 11.01
C HIS A 89 1.81 -1.79 12.15
N SER A 90 0.96 -2.75 11.80
CA SER A 90 0.27 -3.65 12.72
C SER A 90 0.25 -5.06 12.12
N PRO A 91 1.32 -5.85 12.30
CA PRO A 91 1.39 -7.21 11.76
C PRO A 91 0.25 -8.07 12.31
N ALA A 92 -0.45 -8.76 11.41
CA ALA A 92 -1.53 -9.67 11.77
C ALA A 92 -0.99 -11.01 12.30
N GLN A 93 -1.72 -11.66 13.19
CA GLN A 93 -1.44 -13.04 13.59
C GLN A 93 -1.89 -14.03 12.52
N GLU A 94 -3.07 -13.83 11.92
CA GLU A 94 -3.49 -14.57 10.74
C GLU A 94 -2.64 -14.19 9.53
N THR A 95 -1.93 -15.15 8.95
CA THR A 95 -0.97 -14.93 7.85
C THR A 95 -1.25 -15.76 6.61
N THR A 96 -2.16 -16.74 6.70
CA THR A 96 -2.42 -17.69 5.63
C THR A 96 -3.62 -17.29 4.78
N PHE A 97 -4.64 -16.69 5.40
CA PHE A 97 -5.88 -16.25 4.78
C PHE A 97 -6.51 -17.34 3.90
N THR A 98 -6.63 -18.54 4.45
CA THR A 98 -7.20 -19.70 3.73
C THR A 98 -8.48 -20.24 4.32
N ASP A 99 -8.83 -19.77 5.52
CA ASP A 99 -9.96 -20.26 6.30
C ASP A 99 -10.83 -19.09 6.75
N ASP A 100 -12.11 -19.17 6.43
CA ASP A 100 -13.11 -18.13 6.70
C ASP A 100 -13.35 -17.95 8.21
N THR A 101 -13.22 -19.03 8.99
CA THR A 101 -13.39 -18.99 10.45
C THR A 101 -12.21 -18.30 11.12
N ALA A 102 -10.97 -18.62 10.73
CA ALA A 102 -9.76 -17.95 11.20
C ALA A 102 -9.79 -16.43 10.92
N VAL A 103 -10.34 -16.03 9.76
CA VAL A 103 -10.53 -14.61 9.45
C VAL A 103 -11.56 -13.96 10.38
N ARG A 104 -12.74 -14.58 10.58
CA ARG A 104 -13.81 -13.98 11.40
C ARG A 104 -13.50 -13.99 12.90
N GLU A 105 -12.90 -15.06 13.41
CA GLU A 105 -12.67 -15.25 14.84
C GLU A 105 -11.30 -14.74 15.29
N GLY A 106 -10.31 -14.70 14.40
CA GLY A 106 -8.96 -14.19 14.69
C GLY A 106 -8.72 -12.80 14.13
N TYR A 107 -8.73 -12.66 12.80
CA TYR A 107 -8.28 -11.43 12.13
C TYR A 107 -9.24 -10.23 12.33
N TYR A 108 -10.55 -10.45 12.32
CA TYR A 108 -11.54 -9.40 12.53
C TYR A 108 -11.34 -8.66 13.87
N PRO A 109 -11.21 -9.36 15.02
CA PRO A 109 -10.86 -8.71 16.29
C PRO A 109 -9.59 -7.84 16.23
N GLU A 110 -8.55 -8.29 15.52
CA GLU A 110 -7.31 -7.51 15.35
C GLU A 110 -7.58 -6.19 14.60
N VAL A 111 -8.33 -6.27 13.50
CA VAL A 111 -8.71 -5.10 12.68
C VAL A 111 -9.61 -4.15 13.48
N GLU A 112 -10.60 -4.67 14.19
CA GLU A 112 -11.49 -3.86 15.02
C GLU A 112 -10.71 -3.11 16.10
N ALA A 113 -9.82 -3.80 16.82
CA ALA A 113 -9.01 -3.19 17.87
C ALA A 113 -8.12 -2.07 17.30
N LEU A 114 -7.47 -2.32 16.16
CA LEU A 114 -6.64 -1.33 15.49
C LEU A 114 -7.44 -0.09 15.09
N ILE A 115 -8.60 -0.26 14.45
CA ILE A 115 -9.45 0.85 14.00
C ILE A 115 -9.95 1.66 15.21
N LYS A 116 -10.45 1.00 16.25
CA LYS A 116 -10.92 1.67 17.49
C LYS A 116 -9.78 2.45 18.15
N GLN A 117 -8.59 1.86 18.24
CA GLN A 117 -7.42 2.49 18.86
C GLN A 117 -6.91 3.69 18.07
N ARG A 118 -6.88 3.60 16.72
CA ARG A 118 -6.27 4.63 15.87
C ARG A 118 -7.22 5.76 15.50
N LEU A 119 -8.50 5.44 15.29
CA LEU A 119 -9.48 6.38 14.76
C LEU A 119 -10.53 6.79 15.81
N GLY A 120 -10.47 6.24 17.03
CA GLY A 120 -11.45 6.55 18.08
C GLY A 120 -12.86 6.06 17.76
N ALA A 121 -13.00 5.10 16.85
CA ALA A 121 -14.30 4.55 16.47
C ALA A 121 -14.99 3.90 17.67
N THR A 122 -16.27 4.18 17.88
CA THR A 122 -17.07 3.57 18.95
C THR A 122 -17.61 2.19 18.55
N LYS A 123 -17.80 1.97 17.25
CA LYS A 123 -18.26 0.71 16.67
C LYS A 123 -17.54 0.49 15.34
N VAL A 124 -17.12 -0.75 15.11
CA VAL A 124 -16.60 -1.23 13.83
C VAL A 124 -17.51 -2.38 13.40
N HIS A 125 -17.88 -2.42 12.13
CA HIS A 125 -18.71 -3.49 11.57
C HIS A 125 -18.13 -3.90 10.22
N ILE A 126 -17.58 -5.11 10.18
CA ILE A 126 -17.02 -5.69 8.96
C ILE A 126 -18.12 -6.51 8.30
N PHE A 127 -18.67 -6.00 7.19
CA PHE A 127 -19.88 -6.57 6.57
C PHE A 127 -19.58 -7.73 5.61
N ASP A 128 -18.41 -7.75 4.99
CA ASP A 128 -17.99 -8.80 4.05
C ASP A 128 -16.46 -8.93 4.04
N HIS A 129 -15.98 -10.09 3.60
CA HIS A 129 -14.62 -10.26 3.13
C HIS A 129 -14.61 -11.25 1.96
N THR A 130 -13.69 -11.05 1.03
CA THR A 130 -13.46 -12.00 -0.06
C THR A 130 -11.98 -12.40 -0.08
N ILE A 131 -11.70 -13.69 0.12
CA ILE A 131 -10.35 -14.25 -0.05
C ILE A 131 -10.12 -14.52 -1.54
N ARG A 132 -9.18 -13.78 -2.16
CA ARG A 132 -8.81 -13.95 -3.58
C ARG A 132 -7.42 -14.56 -3.68
N ARG A 133 -7.31 -15.75 -4.29
CA ARG A 133 -6.02 -16.41 -4.51
C ARG A 133 -5.82 -16.74 -5.98
N ARG A 134 -4.58 -16.60 -6.46
CA ARG A 134 -4.19 -17.00 -7.81
C ARG A 134 -3.95 -18.51 -7.86
N ARG A 135 -5.02 -19.28 -7.69
CA ARG A 135 -5.03 -20.74 -7.81
C ARG A 135 -6.22 -21.18 -8.64
N GLN A 136 -6.08 -22.29 -9.36
CA GLN A 136 -7.14 -22.84 -10.21
C GLN A 136 -8.40 -23.20 -9.43
N ASP A 137 -8.22 -23.65 -8.18
CA ASP A 137 -9.27 -24.07 -7.25
C ASP A 137 -9.88 -22.91 -6.43
N SER A 138 -9.44 -21.67 -6.64
CA SER A 138 -9.95 -20.54 -5.84
C SER A 138 -11.36 -20.15 -6.29
N PRO A 139 -12.33 -20.02 -5.35
CA PRO A 139 -13.68 -19.59 -5.67
C PRO A 139 -13.77 -18.22 -6.35
N ARG A 140 -12.80 -17.33 -6.08
CA ARG A 140 -12.71 -15.98 -6.66
C ARG A 140 -11.29 -15.69 -7.10
N GLN A 141 -11.12 -15.40 -8.39
CA GLN A 141 -9.82 -14.98 -8.94
C GLN A 141 -9.46 -13.54 -8.52
N PRO A 142 -8.15 -13.19 -8.50
CA PRO A 142 -7.71 -11.82 -8.29
C PRO A 142 -8.31 -10.85 -9.32
N VAL A 143 -8.78 -9.69 -8.87
CA VAL A 143 -9.24 -8.62 -9.77
C VAL A 143 -8.02 -7.91 -10.33
N GLN A 144 -8.07 -7.56 -11.62
CA GLN A 144 -6.99 -6.82 -12.28
C GLN A 144 -7.26 -5.31 -12.41
N GLN A 145 -8.46 -4.89 -12.03
CA GLN A 145 -8.90 -3.50 -12.04
C GLN A 145 -8.88 -2.94 -10.62
N VAL A 146 -8.48 -1.67 -10.51
CA VAL A 146 -8.62 -0.91 -9.26
C VAL A 146 -10.11 -0.73 -9.01
N HIS A 147 -10.61 -1.33 -7.93
CA HIS A 147 -11.94 -1.05 -7.42
C HIS A 147 -11.91 0.31 -6.70
N VAL A 148 -12.91 1.14 -6.99
CA VAL A 148 -13.26 2.27 -6.14
C VAL A 148 -14.53 1.85 -5.42
N ASP A 149 -14.42 1.53 -4.13
CA ASP A 149 -15.59 1.32 -3.29
C ASP A 149 -16.25 2.68 -3.11
N GLN A 150 -17.20 2.99 -3.99
CA GLN A 150 -17.93 4.25 -3.90
C GLN A 150 -18.88 4.20 -2.71
N THR A 151 -18.71 5.15 -1.79
CA THR A 151 -19.82 5.54 -0.91
C THR A 151 -20.83 6.31 -1.78
N PRO A 152 -22.14 6.02 -1.67
CA PRO A 152 -23.15 6.87 -2.31
C PRO A 152 -22.97 8.33 -1.86
N ALA A 153 -23.19 9.26 -2.80
CA ALA A 153 -23.33 10.68 -2.47
C ALA A 153 -24.61 10.93 -1.66
#